data_AF-A0A841HK91-F1
#
_entry.id   AF-A0A841HK91-F1
#
_cell.length_a   1.000
_cell.length_b   1.000
_cell.length_c   1.000
_cell.angle_alpha   90.00
_cell.angle_beta   90.00
_cell.angle_gamma   90.00
#
_symmetry.space_group_name_H-M   'P 1'
#
loop_
_entity.id
_entity.type
_entity.pdbx_description
1 polymer ?
#
loop_
_entity_poly.entity_id
_entity_poly.type
_entity_poly.pdbx_seq_one_letter_code
_entity_poly.pdbx_strand_id
1 'polypeptide(L)'
;MSDQIEFRSHVLTKHRLALESLLFFNSCQARVASCIADAVETFGAPEIVPEGADRLRVRIDGMQEEAQALFAVEAATGRPVGVAIYTRPDLEHIAVLHLSISAEYAAGGPRSDEQLLLRLLREVRRSTRRMKGVRRLELYYARGRMPASRWRSESKELA
;
A
#
# COMPACT_ATOMS: atom_id res chain seq x y z
N MET A 1 12.15 -22.68 -4.69
CA MET A 1 12.35 -22.22 -3.30
C MET A 1 11.56 -20.93 -3.17
N SER A 2 10.47 -20.91 -2.41
CA SER A 2 9.73 -19.66 -2.18
C SER A 2 10.55 -18.79 -1.25
N ASP A 3 11.00 -17.62 -1.70
CA ASP A 3 11.61 -16.66 -0.79
C ASP A 3 10.59 -16.28 0.27
N GLN A 4 10.98 -16.42 1.53
CA GLN A 4 10.16 -15.99 2.63
C GLN A 4 10.02 -14.46 2.58
N ILE A 5 8.80 -13.96 2.44
CA ILE A 5 8.52 -12.52 2.48
C ILE A 5 8.36 -12.05 3.92
N GLU A 6 9.12 -11.03 4.29
CA GLU A 6 9.01 -10.30 5.54
C GLU A 6 8.32 -8.94 5.34
N PHE A 7 7.66 -8.45 6.38
CA PHE A 7 6.99 -7.14 6.37
C PHE A 7 7.74 -6.16 7.26
N ARG A 8 8.13 -5.00 6.72
CA ARG A 8 8.94 -3.99 7.41
C ARG A 8 8.36 -2.59 7.22
N SER A 9 8.60 -1.69 8.17
CA SER A 9 8.18 -0.27 8.08
C SER A 9 9.18 0.65 7.37
N HIS A 10 10.35 0.10 7.01
CA HIS A 10 11.43 0.78 6.32
C HIS A 10 12.17 -0.19 5.39
N VAL A 11 12.92 0.38 4.45
CA VAL A 11 13.82 -0.33 3.53
C VAL A 11 15.25 0.15 3.77
N LEU A 12 16.26 -0.71 3.55
CA LEU A 12 17.66 -0.28 3.67
C LEU A 12 18.07 0.61 2.49
N THR A 13 18.96 1.57 2.72
CA THR A 13 19.39 2.54 1.69
C THR A 13 20.00 1.87 0.46
N LYS A 14 20.68 0.73 0.63
CA LYS A 14 21.23 -0.08 -0.46
C LYS A 14 20.18 -0.55 -1.50
N HIS A 15 18.90 -0.58 -1.13
CA HIS A 15 17.81 -0.98 -2.03
C HIS A 15 17.02 0.19 -2.62
N ARG A 16 17.57 1.42 -2.57
CA ARG A 16 16.92 2.61 -3.12
C ARG A 16 16.40 2.42 -4.54
N LEU A 17 17.24 1.92 -5.46
CA LEU A 17 16.86 1.70 -6.86
C LEU A 17 15.70 0.71 -7.03
N ALA A 18 15.68 -0.34 -6.20
CA ALA A 18 14.58 -1.32 -6.23
C ALA A 18 13.29 -0.69 -5.70
N LEU A 19 13.37 0.16 -4.67
CA LEU A 19 12.23 0.89 -4.14
C LEU A 19 11.70 1.95 -5.14
N GLU A 20 12.59 2.69 -5.81
CA GLU A 20 12.23 3.64 -6.87
C GLU A 20 11.55 2.92 -8.04
N SER A 21 12.08 1.77 -8.46
CA SER A 21 11.47 0.95 -9.51
C SER A 21 10.08 0.47 -9.13
N LEU A 22 9.89 0.09 -7.86
CA LEU A 22 8.62 -0.38 -7.34
C LEU A 22 7.59 0.76 -7.22
N LEU A 23 7.98 1.96 -6.82
CA LEU A 23 7.07 3.09 -6.62
C LEU A 23 6.75 3.85 -7.91
N PHE A 24 7.76 4.13 -8.74
CA PHE A 24 7.64 5.08 -9.86
C PHE A 24 7.63 4.40 -11.23
N PHE A 25 8.26 3.24 -11.37
CA PHE A 25 8.49 2.60 -12.67
C PHE A 25 7.84 1.22 -12.80
N ASN A 26 6.83 0.92 -11.97
CA ASN A 26 6.19 -0.37 -11.98
C ASN A 26 5.23 -0.49 -13.18
N SER A 27 5.57 -1.36 -14.13
CA SER A 27 4.80 -1.63 -15.34
C SER A 27 3.36 -2.09 -15.07
N CYS A 28 3.08 -2.65 -13.89
CA CYS A 28 1.72 -3.01 -13.48
C CYS A 28 0.83 -1.79 -13.18
N GLN A 29 1.42 -0.60 -12.97
CA GLN A 29 0.69 0.65 -12.72
C GLN A 29 0.00 1.21 -13.96
N ALA A 30 0.43 0.84 -15.17
CA ALA A 30 -0.19 1.30 -16.42
C ALA A 30 -1.70 0.99 -16.50
N ARG A 31 -2.14 -0.09 -15.83
CA ARG A 31 -3.55 -0.52 -15.79
C ARG A 31 -4.43 0.28 -14.82
N VAL A 32 -3.83 1.09 -13.95
CA VAL A 32 -4.49 1.88 -12.89
C VAL A 32 -3.98 3.33 -12.87
N ALA A 33 -3.34 3.77 -13.97
CA ALA A 33 -2.66 5.05 -14.07
C ALA A 33 -3.59 6.24 -13.77
N SER A 34 -4.85 6.19 -14.21
CA SER A 34 -5.84 7.23 -13.89
C SER A 34 -6.10 7.33 -12.40
N CYS A 35 -6.28 6.22 -11.69
CA CYS A 35 -6.49 6.22 -10.25
C CYS A 35 -5.22 6.62 -9.47
N ILE A 36 -4.03 6.42 -10.03
CA ILE A 36 -2.77 6.94 -9.46
C ILE A 36 -2.71 8.45 -9.63
N ALA A 37 -3.05 8.97 -10.81
CA ALA A 37 -3.13 10.41 -11.03
C ALA A 37 -4.13 11.07 -10.07
N ASP A 38 -5.34 10.51 -9.94
CA ASP A 38 -6.36 11.00 -9.00
C ASP A 38 -5.85 10.98 -7.54
N ALA A 39 -5.13 9.93 -7.14
CA ALA A 39 -4.56 9.82 -5.81
C ALA A 39 -3.44 10.86 -5.57
N VAL A 40 -2.59 11.09 -6.56
CA VAL A 40 -1.51 12.09 -6.50
C VAL A 40 -2.09 13.50 -6.47
N GLU A 41 -3.14 13.80 -7.23
CA GLU A 41 -3.84 15.08 -7.17
C GLU A 41 -4.56 15.29 -5.83
N THR A 42 -5.14 14.23 -5.27
CA THR A 42 -5.91 14.33 -4.01
C THR A 42 -5.01 14.42 -2.78
N PHE A 43 -3.92 13.64 -2.74
CA PHE A 43 -3.12 13.46 -1.53
C PHE A 43 -1.68 13.94 -1.67
N GLY A 44 -1.17 14.11 -2.89
CA GLY A 44 0.22 14.42 -3.18
C GLY A 44 1.04 13.21 -3.66
N ALA A 45 2.23 13.48 -4.18
CA ALA A 45 3.10 12.45 -4.74
C ALA A 45 3.87 11.71 -3.63
N PRO A 46 4.09 10.39 -3.75
CA PRO A 46 4.96 9.66 -2.84
C PRO A 46 6.42 10.04 -3.03
N GLU A 47 7.11 10.40 -1.96
CA GLU A 47 8.52 10.75 -1.93
C GLU A 47 9.32 9.76 -1.07
N ILE A 48 10.46 9.29 -1.59
CA ILE A 48 11.39 8.46 -0.82
C ILE A 48 12.30 9.37 -0.02
N VAL A 49 12.22 9.28 1.30
CA VAL A 49 13.01 10.08 2.23
C VAL A 49 13.93 9.19 3.07
N PRO A 50 15.15 9.66 3.41
CA PRO A 50 16.00 8.97 4.36
C PRO A 50 15.45 9.10 5.80
N GLU A 51 15.56 8.02 6.57
CA GLU A 51 15.31 7.98 8.02
C GLU A 51 16.60 7.53 8.72
N GLY A 52 17.37 8.49 9.23
CA GLY A 52 18.69 8.21 9.79
C GLY A 52 19.71 7.78 8.74
N ALA A 53 20.71 6.99 9.14
CA ALA A 53 21.90 6.72 8.31
C ALA A 53 21.69 5.68 7.19
N ASP A 54 20.87 4.64 7.40
CA ASP A 54 20.77 3.50 6.48
C ASP A 54 19.33 3.02 6.23
N ARG A 55 18.34 3.88 6.45
CA ARG A 55 16.93 3.51 6.22
C ARG A 55 16.25 4.51 5.30
N LEU A 56 15.32 3.99 4.52
CA LEU A 56 14.43 4.73 3.64
C LEU A 56 12.99 4.50 4.09
N ARG A 57 12.21 5.58 4.04
CA ARG A 57 10.76 5.56 4.16
C ARG A 57 10.13 6.27 2.99
N VAL A 58 8.82 6.14 2.87
CA VAL A 58 8.02 6.89 1.93
C VAL A 58 7.15 7.86 2.69
N ARG A 59 7.13 9.11 2.26
CA ARG A 59 6.19 10.15 2.69
C ARG A 59 5.30 10.52 1.51
N ILE A 60 4.21 11.20 1.79
CA ILE A 60 3.36 11.81 0.78
C ILE A 60 3.58 13.32 0.86
N ASP A 61 3.94 13.95 -0.25
CA ASP A 61 4.10 15.40 -0.33
C ASP A 61 2.78 16.12 -0.01
N GLY A 62 2.83 17.27 0.65
CA GLY A 62 1.63 18.04 1.00
C GLY A 62 0.75 17.49 2.14
N MET A 63 0.95 16.26 2.62
CA MET A 63 0.24 15.74 3.80
C MET A 63 0.95 16.12 5.10
N GLN A 64 0.22 16.82 5.98
CA GLN A 64 0.67 17.12 7.35
C GLN A 64 0.57 15.92 8.29
N GLU A 65 -0.35 14.99 8.03
CA GLU A 65 -0.48 13.73 8.78
C GLU A 65 0.53 12.70 8.27
N GLU A 66 1.16 11.96 9.19
CA GLU A 66 2.19 10.97 8.87
C GLU A 66 1.58 9.75 8.14
N ALA A 67 1.60 9.78 6.81
CA ALA A 67 1.37 8.60 5.99
C ALA A 67 2.38 7.50 6.39
N GLN A 68 1.88 6.30 6.65
CA GLN A 68 2.67 5.13 7.04
C GLN A 68 2.93 4.24 5.82
N ALA A 69 4.15 3.70 5.74
CA ALA A 69 4.54 2.75 4.71
C ALA A 69 4.78 1.36 5.32
N LEU A 70 4.24 0.33 4.67
CA LEU A 70 4.55 -1.07 4.93
C LEU A 70 5.14 -1.70 3.68
N PHE A 71 6.34 -2.24 3.80
CA PHE A 71 7.06 -2.90 2.72
C PHE A 71 7.01 -4.41 2.89
N ALA A 72 6.77 -5.12 1.80
CA ALA A 72 7.09 -6.52 1.67
C ALA A 72 8.51 -6.65 1.11
N VAL A 73 9.39 -7.34 1.83
CA VAL A 73 10.79 -7.55 1.45
C VAL A 73 11.09 -9.04 1.39
N GLU A 74 11.95 -9.44 0.45
CA GLU A 74 12.49 -10.79 0.41
C GLU A 74 13.47 -11.00 1.58
N ALA A 75 13.27 -12.02 2.41
CA ALA A 75 14.12 -12.29 3.57
C ALA A 75 15.58 -12.55 3.18
N ALA A 76 15.80 -13.24 2.06
CA ALA A 76 17.14 -13.61 1.60
C ALA A 76 17.96 -12.41 1.11
N THR A 77 17.33 -11.48 0.39
CA THR A 77 18.03 -10.39 -0.31
C THR A 77 17.83 -9.02 0.35
N GLY A 78 16.76 -8.86 1.13
CA GLY A 78 16.29 -7.56 1.64
C GLY A 78 15.59 -6.70 0.59
N ARG A 79 15.41 -7.20 -0.64
CA ARG A 79 14.83 -6.46 -1.75
C ARG A 79 13.34 -6.17 -1.51
N PRO A 80 12.88 -4.92 -1.65
CA PRO A 80 11.46 -4.59 -1.60
C PRO A 80 10.75 -5.11 -2.85
N VAL A 81 9.67 -5.85 -2.65
CA VAL A 81 8.84 -6.46 -3.70
C VAL A 81 7.37 -6.06 -3.61
N GLY A 82 6.99 -5.37 -2.55
CA GLY A 82 5.68 -4.76 -2.41
C GLY A 82 5.70 -3.60 -1.43
N VAL A 83 4.78 -2.66 -1.60
CA VAL A 83 4.61 -1.49 -0.74
C VAL A 83 3.14 -1.13 -0.62
N ALA A 84 2.71 -0.84 0.61
CA ALA A 84 1.43 -0.23 0.93
C ALA A 84 1.70 1.08 1.67
N ILE A 85 1.20 2.17 1.14
CA ILE A 85 1.17 3.47 1.82
C ILE A 85 -0.25 3.71 2.28
N TYR A 86 -0.43 3.98 3.55
CA TYR A 86 -1.74 4.18 4.16
C TYR A 86 -1.68 5.27 5.21
N THR A 87 -2.80 5.96 5.38
CA THR A 87 -3.02 6.93 6.45
C THR A 87 -4.16 6.47 7.34
N ARG A 88 -4.22 7.06 8.53
CA ARG A 88 -5.29 6.88 9.49
C ARG A 88 -5.93 8.25 9.73
N PRO A 89 -6.96 8.61 8.94
CA PRO A 89 -7.60 9.92 9.06
C PRO A 89 -8.37 10.05 10.39
N ASP A 90 -8.82 8.94 10.98
CA ASP A 90 -9.50 8.95 12.27
C ASP A 90 -9.31 7.64 13.04
N LEU A 91 -9.94 7.52 14.21
CA LEU A 91 -9.75 6.37 15.08
C LEU A 91 -10.29 5.05 14.51
N GLU A 92 -11.25 5.13 13.58
CA GLU A 92 -12.00 4.01 13.04
C GLU A 92 -11.62 3.59 11.62
N HIS A 93 -10.97 4.47 10.86
CA HIS A 93 -10.70 4.30 9.44
C HIS A 93 -9.22 4.25 9.10
N ILE A 94 -8.88 3.40 8.14
CA ILE A 94 -7.57 3.37 7.50
C ILE A 94 -7.77 3.47 6.01
N ALA A 95 -7.14 4.47 5.40
CA ALA A 95 -7.17 4.71 3.98
C ALA A 95 -5.83 4.29 3.39
N VAL A 96 -5.85 3.26 2.53
CA VAL A 96 -4.70 2.86 1.73
C VAL A 96 -4.63 3.78 0.51
N LEU A 97 -3.60 4.62 0.49
CA LEU A 97 -3.35 5.66 -0.50
C LEU A 97 -2.61 5.10 -1.73
N HIS A 98 -1.57 4.28 -1.49
CA HIS A 98 -0.75 3.69 -2.54
C HIS A 98 -0.55 2.19 -2.32
N LEU A 99 -0.64 1.39 -3.40
CA LEU A 99 -0.29 -0.02 -3.40
C LEU A 99 0.51 -0.33 -4.66
N SER A 100 1.68 -0.94 -4.48
CA SER A 100 2.48 -1.41 -5.59
C SER A 100 3.12 -2.75 -5.26
N ILE A 101 3.09 -3.67 -6.21
CA ILE A 101 3.63 -5.03 -6.11
C ILE A 101 4.50 -5.27 -7.34
N SER A 102 5.71 -5.80 -7.14
CA SER A 102 6.61 -6.19 -8.24
C SER A 102 5.89 -7.14 -9.20
N ALA A 103 6.11 -6.96 -10.51
CA ALA A 103 5.42 -7.70 -11.57
C ALA A 103 5.54 -9.23 -11.41
N GLU A 104 6.64 -9.71 -10.82
CA GLU A 104 6.86 -11.14 -10.57
C GLU A 104 5.83 -11.75 -9.60
N TYR A 105 5.35 -10.97 -8.62
CA TYR A 105 4.35 -11.36 -7.62
C TYR A 105 2.93 -10.85 -7.95
N ALA A 106 2.80 -10.04 -9.00
CA ALA A 106 1.52 -9.53 -9.47
C ALA A 106 0.71 -10.63 -10.17
N ALA A 107 -0.59 -10.38 -10.38
CA ALA A 107 -1.45 -11.33 -11.09
C ALA A 107 -0.92 -11.60 -12.51
N GLY A 108 -0.66 -12.87 -12.84
CA GLY A 108 -0.05 -13.28 -14.10
C GLY A 108 1.49 -13.35 -14.08
N GLY A 109 2.12 -12.97 -12.97
CA GLY A 109 3.55 -13.15 -12.73
C GLY A 109 3.91 -14.59 -12.32
N PRO A 110 5.19 -14.99 -12.46
CA PRO A 110 5.69 -16.31 -12.10
C PRO A 110 5.51 -16.70 -10.63
N ARG A 111 5.32 -15.74 -9.72
CA ARG A 111 5.13 -15.93 -8.27
C ARG A 111 3.76 -15.43 -7.79
N SER A 112 2.77 -15.42 -8.68
CA SER A 112 1.43 -14.92 -8.41
C SER A 112 0.64 -15.77 -7.40
N ASP A 113 0.98 -17.04 -7.28
CA ASP A 113 0.44 -18.01 -6.31
C ASP A 113 0.75 -17.65 -4.85
N GLU A 114 1.78 -16.82 -4.61
CA GLU A 114 2.13 -16.33 -3.28
C GLU A 114 1.15 -15.28 -2.73
N GLN A 115 0.23 -14.78 -3.57
CA GLN A 115 -0.83 -13.85 -3.18
C GLN A 115 -0.32 -12.64 -2.39
N LEU A 116 0.80 -12.05 -2.82
CA LEU A 116 1.53 -11.03 -2.06
C LEU A 116 0.65 -9.82 -1.68
N LEU A 117 -0.20 -9.36 -2.60
CA LEU A 117 -1.15 -8.27 -2.35
C LEU A 117 -2.08 -8.58 -1.16
N LEU A 118 -2.64 -9.79 -1.09
CA LEU A 118 -3.53 -10.19 0.00
C LEU A 118 -2.77 -10.27 1.33
N ARG A 119 -1.53 -10.76 1.31
CA ARG A 119 -0.68 -10.82 2.51
C ARG A 119 -0.34 -9.42 3.02
N LEU A 120 0.00 -8.49 2.12
CA LEU A 120 0.28 -7.09 2.44
C LEU A 120 -0.94 -6.40 3.06
N LEU A 121 -2.12 -6.55 2.47
CA LEU A 121 -3.37 -5.99 3.02
C LEU A 121 -3.74 -6.58 4.39
N ARG A 122 -3.52 -7.90 4.58
CA ARG A 122 -3.71 -8.54 5.89
C ARG A 122 -2.76 -7.97 6.93
N GLU A 123 -1.51 -7.70 6.57
CA GLU A 123 -0.53 -7.13 7.50
C GLU A 123 -0.77 -5.65 7.79
N VAL A 124 -1.26 -4.85 6.84
CA VAL A 124 -1.78 -3.49 7.13
C VAL A 124 -2.92 -3.58 8.15
N ARG A 125 -3.89 -4.49 7.93
CA ARG A 125 -5.00 -4.71 8.88
C ARG A 125 -4.50 -5.23 10.23
N ARG A 126 -3.47 -6.06 10.27
CA ARG A 126 -2.92 -6.63 11.51
C ARG A 126 -2.15 -5.59 12.32
N SER A 127 -1.33 -4.79 11.64
CA SER A 127 -0.55 -3.70 12.25
C SER A 127 -1.44 -2.69 12.94
N THR A 128 -2.69 -2.59 12.50
CA THR A 128 -3.68 -1.65 13.00
C THR A 128 -4.71 -2.26 13.95
N ARG A 129 -4.96 -3.58 13.88
CA ARG A 129 -5.85 -4.31 14.82
C ARG A 129 -5.42 -4.27 16.29
N ARG A 130 -4.14 -4.02 16.60
CA ARG A 130 -3.69 -3.85 17.98
C ARG A 130 -4.09 -2.49 18.57
N MET A 131 -4.59 -1.56 17.76
CA MET A 131 -5.08 -0.25 18.16
C MET A 131 -6.61 -0.30 18.21
N LYS A 132 -7.21 -0.02 19.38
CA LYS A 132 -8.68 0.00 19.55
C LYS A 132 -9.32 0.95 18.52
N GLY A 133 -10.35 0.48 17.82
CA GLY A 133 -11.23 1.35 17.02
C GLY A 133 -11.33 1.05 15.53
N VAL A 134 -10.39 0.34 14.90
CA VAL A 134 -10.39 0.17 13.43
C VAL A 134 -11.54 -0.71 12.95
N ARG A 135 -12.49 -0.11 12.20
CA ARG A 135 -13.70 -0.74 11.68
C ARG A 135 -13.67 -0.98 10.18
N ARG A 136 -12.88 -0.22 9.41
CA ARG A 136 -12.87 -0.28 7.94
C ARG A 136 -11.48 0.01 7.32
N LEU A 137 -11.13 -0.75 6.29
CA LEU A 137 -9.95 -0.53 5.43
C LEU A 137 -10.47 -0.09 4.05
N GLU A 138 -10.14 1.12 3.62
CA GLU A 138 -10.53 1.66 2.33
C GLU A 138 -9.34 1.72 1.39
N LEU A 139 -9.55 1.39 0.12
CA LEU A 139 -8.50 1.29 -0.88
C LEU A 139 -8.81 2.29 -1.99
N TYR A 140 -8.04 3.38 -2.07
CA TYR A 140 -8.42 4.52 -2.90
C TYR A 140 -8.49 4.15 -4.40
N TYR A 141 -7.61 3.26 -4.87
CA TYR A 141 -7.64 2.73 -6.25
C TYR A 141 -8.89 1.94 -6.64
N ALA A 142 -9.65 1.42 -5.66
CA ALA A 142 -10.81 0.58 -5.96
C ALA A 142 -12.08 1.39 -6.26
N ARG A 143 -12.04 2.73 -6.07
CA ARG A 143 -13.21 3.60 -6.24
C ARG A 143 -13.72 3.64 -7.69
N GLY A 144 -12.87 3.35 -8.67
CA GLY A 144 -13.23 3.23 -10.10
C GLY A 144 -13.49 1.81 -10.62
N ARG A 145 -13.19 0.75 -9.84
CA ARG A 145 -13.35 -0.66 -10.28
C ARG A 145 -14.46 -1.44 -9.58
N MET A 146 -15.09 -0.88 -8.55
CA MET A 146 -16.28 -1.46 -7.96
C MET A 146 -17.51 -0.92 -8.70
N PRO A 147 -18.41 -1.78 -9.22
CA PRO A 147 -19.68 -1.31 -9.74
C PRO A 147 -20.37 -0.52 -8.63
N ALA A 148 -20.81 0.70 -8.95
CA ALA A 148 -21.46 1.62 -8.03
C ALA A 148 -22.84 1.14 -7.51
N SER A 149 -23.14 -0.16 -7.48
CA SER A 149 -24.49 -0.69 -7.26
C SER A 149 -24.72 -1.49 -5.97
N ARG A 150 -23.77 -1.59 -5.04
CA ARG A 150 -24.10 -2.01 -3.65
C ARG A 150 -24.08 -0.89 -2.61
N TRP A 151 -23.85 0.32 -3.10
CA TRP A 151 -23.91 1.63 -2.46
C TRP A 151 -25.32 2.20 -2.19
N ARG A 152 -26.38 1.41 -2.02
CA ARG A 152 -27.67 1.95 -1.54
C ARG A 152 -28.36 1.01 -0.56
N SER A 153 -28.43 1.53 0.67
CA SER A 153 -29.60 1.59 1.56
C SER A 153 -30.49 0.36 1.68
N GLU A 154 -30.47 -0.22 2.88
CA GLU A 154 -31.62 -0.69 3.68
C GLU A 154 -31.01 -1.01 5.05
N SER A 155 -31.50 -0.61 6.22
CA SER A 155 -32.75 -0.08 6.75
C SER A 155 -32.43 0.29 8.22
N LYS A 156 -33.08 1.16 8.99
CA LYS A 156 -34.42 1.75 8.95
C LYS A 156 -34.40 2.84 10.05
N GLU A 157 -34.95 4.01 9.76
CA GLU A 157 -35.75 4.71 10.79
C GLU A 157 -36.89 3.78 11.22
N LEU A 158 -37.15 3.73 12.52
CA LEU A 158 -38.33 3.24 13.28
C LEU A 158 -37.77 2.88 14.67
N ALA A 159 -38.08 3.57 15.77
CA ALA A 159 -39.24 4.39 16.11
C ALA A 159 -38.86 5.49 17.11
#